data_AF-A0A923XXQ5-F1
#
_entry.id   AF-A0A923XXQ5-F1
#
_cell.length_a   1.000
_cell.length_b   1.000
_cell.length_c   1.000
_cell.angle_alpha   90.00
_cell.angle_beta   90.00
_cell.angle_gamma   90.00
#
_symmetry.space_group_name_H-M   'P 1'
#
loop_
_entity.id
_entity.type
_entity.pdbx_description
1 polymer ?
#
loop_
_entity_poly.entity_id
_entity_poly.type
_entity_poly.pdbx_seq_one_letter_code
_entity_poly.pdbx_strand_id
1 'polypeptide(L)'
;MLFAYKSNDGKLVPAPAGTPLDQAIWIDLCKATPEEEAQVLPLVPEIPTLADMEEIEISARLYREKGFEYLTIIVPGLVDNR
;
A
#
# COMPACT_ATOMS: atom_id res chain seq x y z
N MET A 1 -2.44 -10.61 -0.45
CA MET A 1 -1.40 -10.67 -1.48
C MET A 1 -0.46 -9.49 -1.31
N LEU A 2 0.84 -9.78 -1.27
CA LEU A 2 1.92 -8.79 -1.18
C LEU A 2 2.76 -8.80 -2.47
N PHE A 3 2.94 -7.62 -3.08
CA PHE A 3 3.83 -7.38 -4.21
C PHE A 3 4.85 -6.30 -3.91
N ALA A 4 6.05 -6.41 -4.49
CA ALA A 4 7.10 -5.42 -4.37
C ALA A 4 7.67 -5.08 -5.75
N TYR A 5 8.04 -3.81 -5.95
CA TYR A 5 8.52 -3.30 -7.23
C TYR A 5 9.80 -2.49 -7.07
N LYS A 6 10.67 -2.56 -8.08
CA LYS A 6 11.85 -1.70 -8.25
C LYS A 6 11.67 -0.79 -9.47
N SER A 7 12.42 0.32 -9.51
CA SER A 7 12.52 1.15 -10.71
C SER A 7 13.56 0.57 -11.68
N ASN A 8 13.19 0.46 -12.95
CA ASN A 8 14.09 0.19 -14.05
C ASN A 8 13.74 1.14 -15.20
N ASP A 9 14.64 2.09 -15.49
CA ASP A 9 14.46 3.08 -16.56
C ASP A 9 13.12 3.84 -16.50
N GLY A 10 12.78 4.33 -15.30
CA GLY A 10 11.54 5.07 -15.05
C GLY A 10 10.27 4.23 -15.02
N LYS A 11 10.39 2.90 -15.09
CA LYS A 11 9.26 1.96 -15.02
C LYS A 11 9.33 1.13 -13.76
N LEU A 12 8.15 0.78 -13.23
CA LEU A 12 8.03 -0.18 -12.15
C LEU A 12 8.13 -1.60 -12.73
N VAL A 13 9.07 -2.38 -12.20
CA VAL A 13 9.23 -3.80 -12.52
C VAL A 13 9.12 -4.63 -11.25
N PRO A 14 8.54 -5.84 -11.30
CA PRO A 14 8.47 -6.72 -10.13
C PRO A 14 9.86 -6.93 -9.53
N ALA A 15 9.96 -6.84 -8.20
CA ALA A 15 11.18 -7.14 -7.49
C ALA A 15 11.49 -8.64 -7.62
N PRO A 16 12.76 -9.04 -7.85
CA PRO A 16 13.16 -10.44 -7.83
C PRO A 16 12.78 -11.13 -6.52
N ALA A 17 12.42 -12.41 -6.57
CA ALA A 17 12.10 -13.19 -5.37
C ALA A 17 13.25 -13.13 -4.34
N GLY A 18 12.90 -12.93 -3.07
CA GLY A 18 13.88 -12.80 -1.98
C GLY A 18 14.52 -11.41 -1.85
N THR A 19 14.13 -10.43 -2.68
CA THR A 19 14.51 -9.03 -2.46
C THR A 19 13.93 -8.55 -1.12
N PRO A 20 14.75 -7.95 -0.23
CA PRO A 20 14.26 -7.28 0.97
C PRO A 20 13.26 -6.16 0.65
N LEU A 21 12.17 -6.07 1.41
CA LEU A 21 11.11 -5.09 1.15
C LEU A 21 11.57 -3.64 1.32
N ASP A 22 12.57 -3.38 2.17
CA ASP A 22 13.18 -2.06 2.34
C ASP A 22 13.97 -1.57 1.10
N GLN A 23 14.20 -2.45 0.11
CA GLN A 23 14.78 -2.10 -1.19
C GLN A 23 13.73 -1.92 -2.29
N ALA A 24 12.44 -2.14 -1.98
CA ALA A 24 11.36 -1.88 -2.91
C ALA A 24 11.06 -0.37 -2.93
N ILE A 25 10.74 0.15 -4.11
CA ILE A 25 10.28 1.55 -4.25
C ILE A 25 8.75 1.65 -4.15
N TRP A 26 8.06 0.53 -4.32
CA TRP A 26 6.61 0.42 -4.14
C TRP A 26 6.27 -0.97 -3.63
N ILE A 27 5.48 -1.01 -2.57
CA ILE A 27 4.90 -2.22 -1.99
C ILE A 27 3.38 -2.11 -2.14
N ASP A 28 2.77 -3.15 -2.70
CA ASP A 28 1.32 -3.25 -2.90
C ASP A 28 0.76 -4.39 -2.04
N LEU A 29 -0.15 -4.03 -1.15
CA LEU A 29 -0.85 -4.93 -0.23
C LEU A 29 -2.32 -4.98 -0.66
N CYS A 30 -2.76 -6.12 -1.19
CA CYS A 30 -4.13 -6.33 -1.62
C CYS A 30 -4.70 -7.58 -0.95
N LYS A 31 -5.71 -7.38 -0.07
CA LYS A 31 -6.29 -8.46 0.76
C LYS A 31 -5.18 -9.31 1.40
N ALA A 32 -4.29 -8.63 2.12
CA ALA A 32 -3.11 -9.24 2.71
C ALA A 32 -3.50 -10.24 3.81
N THR A 33 -2.69 -11.29 3.98
CA THR A 33 -2.79 -12.13 5.19
C THR A 33 -2.07 -11.44 6.35
N PRO A 34 -2.34 -11.83 7.61
CA PRO A 34 -1.61 -11.28 8.76
C PRO A 34 -0.09 -11.45 8.66
N GLU A 35 0.38 -12.53 8.05
CA GLU A 35 1.81 -12.78 7.82
C GLU A 35 2.41 -11.85 6.77
N GLU A 36 1.63 -11.44 5.76
CA GLU A 36 2.04 -10.44 4.77
C GLU A 36 2.07 -9.04 5.39
N GLU A 37 1.07 -8.69 6.22
CA GLU A 37 1.04 -7.42 6.96
C GLU A 37 2.23 -7.30 7.92
N ALA A 38 2.56 -8.39 8.64
CA ALA A 38 3.70 -8.44 9.55
C ALA A 38 5.05 -8.20 8.85
N GLN A 39 5.16 -8.50 7.55
CA GLN A 39 6.38 -8.21 6.78
C GLN A 39 6.52 -6.72 6.44
N VAL A 40 5.41 -5.98 6.34
CA VAL A 40 5.41 -4.56 5.95
C VAL A 40 5.42 -3.62 7.16
N LEU A 41 4.83 -4.03 8.29
CA LEU A 41 4.81 -3.24 9.53
C LEU A 41 6.17 -2.71 10.01
N PRO A 42 7.33 -3.36 9.78
CA PRO A 42 8.63 -2.75 10.11
C PRO A 42 8.99 -1.50 9.29
N LEU A 43 8.31 -1.25 8.16
CA LEU A 43 8.59 -0.18 7.22
C LEU A 43 7.63 1.01 7.34
N VAL A 44 6.51 0.83 8.04
CA VAL A 44 5.43 1.82 8.19
C VAL A 44 4.94 1.86 9.63
N PRO A 45 4.42 2.99 10.13
CA PRO A 45 3.95 3.07 11.51
C PRO A 45 2.71 2.21 11.78
N GLU A 46 1.87 2.04 10.77
CA GLU A 46 0.69 1.18 10.79
C GLU A 46 0.25 0.85 9.35
N ILE A 47 -0.60 -0.17 9.23
CA ILE A 47 -1.35 -0.44 8.01
C ILE A 47 -2.79 -0.03 8.30
N PRO A 48 -3.37 0.95 7.57
CA PRO A 48 -4.71 1.44 7.85
C PRO A 48 -5.74 0.33 7.64
N THR A 49 -6.74 0.26 8.52
CA THR A 49 -7.85 -0.66 8.38
C THR A 49 -8.85 -0.14 7.34
N LEU A 50 -9.75 -1.01 6.87
CA LEU A 50 -10.82 -0.60 5.97
C LEU A 50 -11.71 0.49 6.61
N ALA A 51 -11.96 0.40 7.92
CA ALA A 51 -12.77 1.39 8.63
C ALA A 51 -12.10 2.78 8.63
N ASP A 52 -10.79 2.84 8.84
CA ASP A 52 -10.02 4.10 8.79
C ASP A 52 -10.09 4.72 7.38
N MET A 53 -9.99 3.88 6.34
CA MET A 53 -10.06 4.33 4.94
C MET A 53 -11.47 4.78 4.51
N GLU A 54 -12.52 4.28 5.16
CA GLU A 54 -13.91 4.63 4.83
C GLU A 54 -14.37 5.96 5.47
N GLU A 55 -13.51 6.60 6.28
CA GLU A 55 -13.82 7.92 6.83
C GLU A 55 -14.09 8.97 5.74
N ILE A 56 -15.17 9.73 5.93
CA ILE A 56 -15.64 10.74 4.97
C ILE A 56 -14.95 12.08 5.14
N GLU A 57 -14.34 12.33 6.30
CA GLU A 57 -13.70 13.59 6.64
C GLU A 57 -12.48 13.83 5.75
N ILE A 58 -12.34 15.04 5.19
CA ILE A 58 -11.21 15.36 4.28
C ILE A 58 -9.87 15.21 5.01
N SER A 59 -9.83 15.53 6.30
CA SER A 59 -8.64 15.37 7.14
C SER A 59 -8.24 13.91 7.36
N ALA A 60 -9.15 12.95 7.14
CA ALA A 60 -8.84 11.52 7.20
C ALA A 60 -8.34 10.95 5.86
N ARG A 61 -8.39 11.74 4.77
CA ARG A 61 -8.04 11.28 3.42
C ARG A 61 -6.69 11.75 2.91
N LEU A 62 -6.21 12.90 3.36
CA LEU A 62 -4.86 13.37 3.08
C LEU A 62 -4.30 14.00 4.35
N TYR A 63 -3.38 13.30 4.99
CA TYR A 63 -2.81 13.73 6.25
C TYR A 63 -1.38 13.21 6.43
N ARG A 64 -0.69 13.81 7.39
CA ARG A 64 0.65 13.41 7.80
C ARG A 64 0.60 12.93 9.24
N GLU A 65 1.14 11.74 9.51
CA GLU A 65 1.28 11.20 10.85
C GLU A 65 2.62 10.46 10.99
N LYS A 66 3.32 10.64 12.12
CA LYS A 66 4.60 9.97 12.42
C LYS A 66 5.68 10.09 11.33
N GLY A 67 5.62 11.16 10.51
CA GLY A 67 6.54 11.39 9.40
C GLY A 67 6.17 10.69 8.08
N PHE A 68 5.00 10.05 8.02
CA PHE A 68 4.43 9.41 6.83
C PHE A 68 3.30 10.26 6.27
N GLU A 69 3.17 10.26 4.95
CA GLU A 69 2.04 10.84 4.22
C GLU A 69 1.03 9.75 3.91
N TYR A 70 -0.22 10.00 4.21
CA TYR A 70 -1.34 9.10 3.96
C TYR A 70 -2.25 9.73 2.92
N LEU A 71 -2.67 8.93 1.94
CA LEU A 71 -3.60 9.36 0.90
C LEU A 71 -4.60 8.24 0.62
N THR A 72 -5.87 8.48 0.93
CA THR A 72 -6.98 7.59 0.58
C THR A 72 -7.66 8.11 -0.68
N ILE A 73 -7.63 7.31 -1.75
CA ILE A 73 -8.21 7.65 -3.05
C ILE A 73 -9.39 6.74 -3.32
N ILE A 74 -10.53 7.33 -3.69
CA ILE A 74 -11.65 6.58 -4.26
C ILE A 74 -11.44 6.51 -5.77
N VAL A 75 -11.18 5.30 -6.28
CA VAL A 75 -11.00 5.05 -7.70
C VAL A 75 -12.26 4.41 -8.25
N PRO A 76 -12.85 4.90 -9.37
CA PRO A 76 -13.96 4.22 -9.99
C PRO A 76 -13.52 2.83 -10.49
N GLY A 77 -14.19 1.78 -10.00
CA GLY A 77 -14.00 0.42 -10.47
C GLY A 77 -15.01 0.06 -11.56
N LEU A 78 -14.58 -0.64 -12.60
CA LEU A 78 -15.52 -1.31 -13.50
C LEU A 78 -16.08 -2.53 -12.77
N VAL A 79 -17.36 -2.49 -12.41
CA VAL A 79 -18.07 -3.70 -12.00
C VAL A 79 -18.47 -4.41 -13.28
N ASP A 80 -17.77 -5.49 -13.64
CA ASP A 80 -18.17 -6.30 -14.80
C ASP A 80 -19.53 -6.93 -14.47
N ASN A 81 -20.57 -6.44 -15.14
CA ASN A 81 -21.97 -6.82 -14.88
C ASN A 81 -22.43 -7.90 -15.87
N ARG A 82 -21.51 -8.76 -16.31
CA ARG A 82 -21.73 -9.81 -17.29
C ARG A 82 -22.00 -11.17 -16.67
#